data_AF-A0A1G1EZU2-F1
#
_entry.id   AF-A0A1G1EZU2-F1
#
_cell.length_a   1.000
_cell.length_b   1.000
_cell.length_c   1.000
_cell.angle_alpha   90.00
_cell.angle_beta   90.00
_cell.angle_gamma   90.00
#
_symmetry.space_group_name_H-M   'P 1'
#
loop_
_entity.id
_entity.type
_entity.pdbx_description
1 polymer ?
#
loop_
_entity_poly.entity_id
_entity_poly.type
_entity_poly.pdbx_seq_one_letter_code
_entity_poly.pdbx_strand_id
1 'polypeptide(L)'
;MTGRIQPRNLRQQVVVEKKRRNVIFFTVIALASLYMGASLLFGNMGLIKYFWLHKTKNKLDVEMKHIETENQRLKAEIHALKHDPYYIEKHAREDFGLAKPDEYIFQFQNDNTRNTK
;
A
#
# COMPACT_ATOMS: atom_id res chain seq x y z
N MET A 1 71.68 6.53 -52.57
CA MET A 1 70.84 6.40 -51.36
C MET A 1 69.40 6.69 -51.75
N THR A 2 68.60 5.66 -52.05
CA THR A 2 67.20 5.85 -52.42
C THR A 2 66.39 4.77 -51.73
N GLY A 3 65.85 5.14 -50.57
CA GLY A 3 64.99 4.28 -49.77
C GLY A 3 63.69 4.02 -50.53
N ARG A 4 63.46 2.76 -50.90
CA ARG A 4 62.18 2.32 -51.47
C ARG A 4 61.11 2.45 -50.40
N ILE A 5 60.23 3.42 -50.55
CA ILE A 5 59.01 3.54 -49.76
C ILE A 5 58.10 2.37 -50.17
N GLN A 6 57.92 1.41 -49.27
CA GLN A 6 56.99 0.30 -49.46
C GLN A 6 55.56 0.85 -49.38
N PRO A 7 54.70 0.60 -50.38
CA PRO A 7 53.30 0.99 -50.27
C PRO A 7 52.63 0.09 -49.23
N ARG A 8 52.40 0.63 -48.03
CA ARG A 8 51.53 -0.02 -47.04
C ARG A 8 50.18 -0.27 -47.72
N ASN A 9 49.62 -1.45 -47.48
CA ASN A 9 48.34 -1.89 -48.05
C ASN A 9 47.17 -0.96 -47.65
N LEU A 10 47.00 0.15 -48.38
CA LEU A 10 45.98 1.18 -48.17
C LEU A 10 44.56 0.60 -48.17
N ARG A 11 44.33 -0.44 -48.99
CA ARG A 11 43.06 -1.18 -49.03
C ARG A 11 42.71 -1.84 -47.70
N GLN A 12 43.71 -2.35 -46.98
CA GLN A 12 43.50 -3.00 -45.69
C GLN A 12 43.27 -1.96 -44.58
N GLN A 13 43.92 -0.79 -44.63
CA GLN A 13 43.67 0.30 -43.68
C GLN A 13 42.23 0.81 -43.75
N VAL A 14 41.73 1.11 -44.95
CA VAL A 14 40.35 1.60 -45.13
C VAL A 14 39.31 0.56 -44.69
N VAL A 15 39.56 -0.73 -44.91
CA VAL A 15 38.66 -1.80 -44.46
C VAL A 15 38.66 -1.92 -42.94
N VAL A 16 39.82 -1.81 -42.27
CA VAL A 16 39.92 -1.85 -40.81
C VAL A 16 39.25 -0.63 -40.16
N GLU A 17 39.45 0.56 -40.71
CA GLU A 17 38.80 1.79 -40.23
C GLU A 17 37.27 1.75 -40.44
N LYS A 18 36.82 1.28 -41.60
CA LYS A 18 35.39 1.11 -41.91
C LYS A 18 34.75 0.05 -41.01
N LYS A 19 35.47 -1.04 -40.70
CA LYS A 19 35.00 -2.08 -39.77
C LYS A 19 34.93 -1.57 -38.33
N ARG A 20 35.93 -0.81 -37.86
CA ARG A 20 35.91 -0.17 -36.53
C ARG A 20 34.74 0.80 -36.39
N ARG A 21 34.50 1.66 -37.39
CA ARG A 21 33.38 2.60 -37.37
C ARG A 21 32.02 1.90 -37.30
N ASN A 22 31.85 0.81 -38.05
CA ASN A 22 30.62 0.03 -38.02
C ASN A 22 30.40 -0.64 -36.67
N VAL A 23 31.45 -1.23 -36.06
CA VAL A 23 31.35 -1.82 -34.71
C VAL A 23 30.95 -0.77 -33.68
N ILE A 24 31.58 0.41 -33.70
CA ILE A 24 31.22 1.52 -32.80
C ILE A 24 29.75 1.91 -33.00
N PHE A 25 29.30 2.06 -34.24
CA PHE A 25 27.91 2.41 -34.55
C PHE A 25 26.92 1.36 -34.04
N PHE A 26 27.19 0.07 -34.25
CA PHE A 26 26.35 -1.01 -33.74
C PHE A 26 26.36 -1.08 -32.21
N THR A 27 27.50 -0.84 -31.55
CA THR A 27 27.56 -0.80 -30.09
C THR A 27 26.76 0.36 -29.50
N VAL A 28 26.80 1.54 -30.13
CA VAL A 28 26.02 2.71 -29.71
C VAL A 28 24.52 2.44 -29.90
N ILE A 29 24.13 1.86 -31.03
CA ILE A 29 22.73 1.47 -31.27
C ILE A 29 22.27 0.44 -30.25
N ALA A 30 23.07 -0.60 -29.99
CA ALA A 30 22.72 -1.64 -29.03
C ALA A 30 22.55 -1.06 -27.61
N LEU A 31 23.44 -0.15 -27.19
CA LEU A 31 23.32 0.53 -25.89
C LEU A 31 22.09 1.45 -25.83
N ALA A 32 21.80 2.19 -26.90
CA ALA A 32 20.61 3.04 -26.97
C ALA A 32 19.32 2.21 -26.94
N SER A 33 19.24 1.11 -27.69
CA SER A 33 18.11 0.18 -27.66
C SER A 33 17.94 -0.48 -26.29
N LEU A 34 19.03 -0.88 -25.64
CA LEU A 34 18.99 -1.44 -24.29
C LEU A 34 18.50 -0.41 -23.27
N TYR A 35 19.00 0.83 -23.33
CA TYR A 35 18.56 1.92 -22.48
C TYR A 35 17.08 2.27 -22.70
N MET A 36 16.64 2.33 -23.95
CA MET A 36 15.24 2.59 -24.29
C MET A 36 14.33 1.45 -23.83
N GLY A 37 14.73 0.20 -24.03
CA GLY A 37 14.01 -0.97 -23.52
C GLY A 37 13.92 -0.99 -22.00
N ALA A 38 15.03 -0.72 -21.31
CA ALA A 38 15.04 -0.60 -19.86
C ALA A 38 14.17 0.57 -19.38
N SER A 39 14.22 1.74 -20.03
CA SER A 39 13.37 2.88 -19.70
C SER A 39 11.88 2.59 -19.93
N LEU A 40 11.51 1.78 -20.92
CA LEU A 40 10.13 1.33 -21.11
C LEU A 40 9.68 0.33 -20.04
N LEU A 41 10.59 -0.55 -19.59
CA LEU A 41 10.30 -1.54 -18.53
C LEU A 41 10.30 -0.92 -17.12
N PHE A 42 11.13 0.10 -16.88
CA PHE A 42 11.37 0.72 -15.56
C PHE A 42 10.89 2.18 -15.43
N GLY A 43 10.57 2.89 -16.50
CA GLY A 43 10.22 4.31 -16.50
C GLY A 43 8.72 4.55 -16.38
N ASN A 44 8.33 5.37 -15.38
CA ASN A 44 7.03 5.96 -15.02
C ASN A 44 5.73 5.12 -15.04
N MET A 45 5.63 4.07 -15.86
CA MET A 45 4.47 3.21 -16.06
C MET A 45 4.88 1.74 -16.34
N GLY A 46 6.06 1.32 -15.90
CA GLY A 46 6.58 -0.03 -16.14
C GLY A 46 5.85 -1.15 -15.40
N LEU A 47 5.96 -2.38 -15.91
CA LEU A 47 5.33 -3.63 -15.43
C LEU A 47 5.50 -3.88 -13.92
N ILE A 48 6.56 -3.35 -13.31
CA ILE A 48 6.83 -3.46 -11.87
C ILE A 48 5.75 -2.72 -11.05
N LYS A 49 5.34 -1.52 -11.50
CA LYS A 49 4.26 -0.76 -10.84
C LYS A 49 2.93 -1.47 -10.99
N TYR A 50 2.68 -2.10 -12.15
CA TYR A 50 1.50 -2.93 -12.35
C TYR A 50 1.46 -4.12 -11.40
N PHE A 51 2.59 -4.82 -11.21
CA PHE A 51 2.68 -5.96 -10.29
C PHE A 51 2.48 -5.53 -8.83
N TRP A 52 3.05 -4.38 -8.43
CA TRP A 52 2.88 -3.84 -7.09
C TRP A 52 1.44 -3.37 -6.85
N LEU A 53 0.84 -2.68 -7.83
CA LEU A 53 -0.54 -2.20 -7.75
C LEU A 53 -1.56 -3.36 -7.72
N HIS A 54 -1.29 -4.46 -8.44
CA HIS A 54 -2.13 -5.65 -8.41
C HIS A 54 -2.05 -6.39 -7.06
N LYS A 55 -0.87 -6.41 -6.42
CA LYS A 55 -0.72 -6.96 -5.06
C LYS A 55 -1.45 -6.09 -4.03
N THR A 56 -1.39 -4.78 -4.14
CA THR A 56 -2.08 -3.87 -3.21
C THR A 56 -3.59 -3.92 -3.38
N LYS A 57 -4.12 -4.02 -4.61
CA LYS A 57 -5.56 -4.19 -4.84
C LYS A 57 -6.12 -5.47 -4.24
N ASN A 58 -5.43 -6.61 -4.39
CA ASN A 58 -5.91 -7.87 -3.81
C ASN A 58 -5.90 -7.85 -2.28
N LYS A 59 -4.93 -7.18 -1.64
CA LYS A 59 -4.92 -7.03 -0.18
C LYS A 59 -6.08 -6.17 0.31
N LEU A 60 -6.36 -5.05 -0.37
CA LEU A 60 -7.46 -4.16 -0.01
C LEU A 60 -8.83 -4.83 -0.17
N ASP A 61 -9.05 -5.63 -1.22
CA ASP A 61 -10.32 -6.34 -1.41
C ASP A 61 -10.57 -7.41 -0.33
N VAL A 62 -9.51 -8.11 0.09
CA VAL A 62 -9.60 -9.10 1.19
C VAL A 62 -9.86 -8.41 2.53
N GLU A 63 -9.20 -7.29 2.78
CA GLU A 63 -9.39 -6.52 4.01
C GLU A 63 -10.78 -5.88 4.07
N MET A 64 -11.30 -5.36 2.95
CA MET A 64 -12.67 -4.86 2.86
C MET A 64 -13.70 -5.96 3.15
N LYS A 65 -13.55 -7.15 2.57
CA LYS A 65 -14.46 -8.28 2.84
C LYS A 65 -14.37 -8.74 4.29
N HIS A 66 -13.18 -8.76 4.88
CA HIS A 66 -13.01 -9.10 6.29
C HIS A 66 -13.70 -8.08 7.20
N ILE A 67 -13.49 -6.78 6.96
CA ILE A 67 -14.11 -5.70 7.74
C ILE A 67 -15.63 -5.71 7.57
N GLU A 68 -16.15 -5.98 6.37
CA GLU A 68 -17.59 -6.07 6.12
C GLU A 68 -18.22 -7.25 6.85
N THR A 69 -17.55 -8.42 6.84
CA THR A 69 -17.99 -9.61 7.57
C THR A 69 -18.01 -9.37 9.08
N GLU A 70 -16.96 -8.75 9.63
CA GLU A 70 -16.91 -8.39 11.05
C GLU A 70 -17.98 -7.34 11.42
N ASN A 71 -18.24 -6.36 10.55
CA ASN A 71 -19.33 -5.41 10.76
C ASN A 71 -20.70 -6.09 10.78
N GLN A 72 -20.94 -7.04 9.89
CA GLN A 72 -22.19 -7.79 9.87
C GLN A 72 -22.35 -8.64 11.14
N ARG A 73 -21.27 -9.30 11.59
CA ARG A 73 -21.24 -10.07 12.84
C ARG A 73 -21.52 -9.19 14.06
N LEU A 74 -20.82 -8.07 14.18
CA LEU A 74 -20.99 -7.11 15.27
C LEU A 74 -22.39 -6.47 15.25
N LYS A 75 -22.94 -6.15 14.08
CA LYS A 75 -24.32 -5.65 13.97
C LYS A 75 -25.34 -6.70 14.39
N ALA A 76 -25.15 -7.96 14.03
CA ALA A 76 -26.02 -9.06 14.47
C ALA A 76 -25.93 -9.26 15.98
N GLU A 77 -24.74 -9.15 16.56
CA GLU A 77 -24.51 -9.24 18.01
C GLU A 77 -25.14 -8.04 18.75
N ILE A 78 -24.95 -6.81 18.25
CA ILE A 78 -25.61 -5.61 18.78
C ILE A 78 -27.13 -5.74 18.66
N HIS A 79 -27.64 -6.28 17.56
CA HIS A 79 -29.07 -6.51 17.38
C HIS A 79 -29.59 -7.53 18.40
N ALA A 80 -28.89 -8.65 18.59
CA ALA A 80 -29.22 -9.65 19.60
C ALA A 80 -29.19 -9.06 21.03
N LEU A 81 -28.20 -8.23 21.35
CA LEU A 81 -28.08 -7.57 22.66
C LEU A 81 -29.09 -6.43 22.87
N LYS A 82 -29.41 -5.65 21.83
CA LYS A 82 -30.36 -4.53 21.91
C LYS A 82 -31.82 -4.96 21.98
N HIS A 83 -32.15 -6.17 21.52
CA HIS A 83 -33.52 -6.68 21.57
C HIS A 83 -33.93 -7.19 22.94
N ASP A 84 -33.02 -7.20 23.92
CA ASP A 84 -33.40 -7.40 25.31
C ASP A 84 -33.58 -6.02 26.01
N PRO A 85 -34.81 -5.52 26.15
CA PRO A 85 -35.08 -4.24 26.82
C PRO A 85 -34.51 -4.18 28.24
N TYR A 86 -34.24 -5.33 28.87
CA TYR A 86 -33.59 -5.42 30.17
C TYR A 86 -32.17 -4.84 30.20
N TYR A 87 -31.39 -5.03 29.13
CA TYR A 87 -30.00 -4.53 29.07
C TYR A 87 -29.96 -3.01 28.96
N ILE A 88 -30.89 -2.44 28.18
CA ILE A 88 -31.02 -0.99 28.01
C ILE A 88 -31.48 -0.34 29.31
N GLU A 89 -32.48 -0.92 29.97
CA GLU A 89 -32.95 -0.43 31.28
C GLU A 89 -31.86 -0.54 32.35
N LYS A 90 -31.10 -1.63 32.37
CA LYS A 90 -29.99 -1.83 33.32
C LYS A 90 -28.89 -0.77 33.13
N HIS A 91 -28.44 -0.56 31.89
CA HIS A 91 -27.41 0.43 31.58
C HIS A 91 -27.87 1.86 31.89
N ALA A 92 -29.14 2.19 31.61
CA ALA A 92 -29.72 3.48 31.95
C ALA A 92 -29.79 3.71 33.48
N ARG A 93 -30.11 2.67 34.26
CA ARG A 93 -30.19 2.73 35.73
C ARG A 93 -28.81 2.80 36.39
N GLU A 94 -27.84 1.99 35.93
CA GLU A 94 -26.52 1.87 36.56
C GLU A 94 -25.57 3.02 36.16
N ASP A 95 -25.48 3.36 34.87
CA ASP A 95 -24.48 4.31 34.38
C ASP A 95 -25.01 5.75 34.29
N PHE A 96 -26.32 5.92 34.11
CA PHE A 96 -26.94 7.24 33.96
C PHE A 96 -27.88 7.60 35.12
N GLY A 97 -28.15 6.67 36.05
CA GLY A 97 -29.08 6.90 37.17
C GLY A 97 -30.50 7.23 36.73
N LEU A 98 -30.88 6.88 35.50
CA LEU A 98 -32.18 7.19 34.92
C LEU A 98 -33.21 6.16 35.40
N ALA A 99 -34.38 6.66 35.77
CA ALA A 99 -35.54 5.87 36.16
C ALA A 99 -36.74 6.29 35.30
N LYS A 100 -37.75 5.42 35.16
CA LYS A 100 -38.98 5.78 34.46
C LYS A 100 -39.73 6.89 35.22
N PRO A 101 -40.62 7.67 34.57
CA PRO A 101 -41.34 8.77 35.21
C PRO A 101 -42.18 8.36 36.43
N ASP A 102 -42.49 7.07 36.58
CA ASP A 102 -43.23 6.44 37.66
C ASP A 102 -42.35 5.76 38.73
N GLU A 103 -41.02 5.86 38.62
CA GLU A 103 -40.05 5.24 39.55
C GLU A 103 -39.35 6.29 40.44
N TYR A 104 -39.06 5.95 41.70
CA TYR A 104 -38.35 6.81 42.65
C TYR A 104 -36.87 6.43 42.79
N ILE A 105 -35.96 7.42 42.72
CA ILE A 105 -34.52 7.22 42.90
C ILE A 105 -34.15 7.42 44.38
N PHE A 106 -33.65 6.37 45.03
CA PHE A 106 -33.14 6.44 46.40
C PHE A 106 -31.63 6.66 46.40
N GLN A 107 -31.18 7.86 46.76
CA GLN A 107 -29.76 8.15 46.98
C GLN A 107 -29.45 8.07 48.48
N PHE A 108 -28.64 7.08 48.87
CA PHE A 108 -28.16 6.98 50.24
C PHE A 108 -27.00 7.96 50.41
N GLN A 109 -27.20 9.03 51.18
CA GLN A 109 -26.07 9.82 51.66
C GLN A 109 -25.33 8.96 52.68
N ASN A 110 -24.07 8.62 52.42
CA ASN A 110 -23.22 8.08 53.47
C ASN A 110 -22.92 9.23 54.44
N ASP A 111 -23.63 9.26 55.56
CA ASP A 111 -23.37 10.15 56.69
C ASP A 111 -22.10 9.74 57.45
N ASN A 112 -20.96 9.75 56.75
CA ASN A 112 -19.61 9.64 57.32
C ASN A 112 -19.01 11.01 57.69
N THR A 113 -19.77 12.09 57.66
CA THR A 113 -19.33 13.45 58.05
C THR A 113 -19.94 13.92 59.39
N ARG A 114 -20.10 13.01 60.35
CA ARG A 114 -20.49 13.35 61.74
C ARG A 114 -19.51 12.86 62.82
N ASN A 115 -18.24 12.62 62.49
CA ASN A 115 -17.22 12.32 63.50
C ASN A 115 -15.90 13.07 63.24
N THR A 116 -15.96 14.39 63.33
CA THR A 116 -14.82 15.22 63.79
C THR A 116 -15.42 16.33 64.64
N LYS A 117 -15.60 16.03 65.93
CA LYS A 117 -15.72 17.02 67.00
C LYS A 117 -14.43 16.98 67.82
#